data_AF-A0A7I8CPK5-F1
#
_entry.id   AF-A0A7I8CPK5-F1
#
_cell.length_a   1.000
_cell.length_b   1.000
_cell.length_c   1.000
_cell.angle_alpha   90.00
_cell.angle_beta   90.00
_cell.angle_gamma   90.00
#
_symmetry.space_group_name_H-M   'P 1'
#
loop_
_entity.id
_entity.type
_entity.pdbx_description
1 polymer ?
#
loop_
_entity_poly.entity_id
_entity_poly.type
_entity_poly.pdbx_seq_one_letter_code
_entity_poly.pdbx_strand_id
1 'polypeptide(L)'
;MFAKHAQMTPSAFVEELRVDAARRILGGTDDPLKTIAFKCGFHNATHMRMVFLRRINVTPIQCRQQMRGVQSVYGMPRRMERADQSVDFEATA
;
A
#
# COMPACT_ATOMS: atom_id res chain seq x y z
N MET A 1 -9.10 -20.81 -23.05
CA MET A 1 -9.78 -21.11 -21.77
C MET A 1 -8.95 -20.53 -20.62
N PHE A 2 -9.19 -19.28 -20.20
CA PHE A 2 -8.51 -18.69 -19.02
C PHE A 2 -9.45 -18.56 -17.80
N ALA A 3 -10.75 -18.38 -18.05
CA ALA A 3 -11.77 -18.27 -16.99
C ALA A 3 -12.08 -19.59 -16.25
N LYS A 4 -11.47 -20.72 -16.64
CA LYS A 4 -11.81 -22.06 -16.11
C LYS A 4 -11.05 -22.44 -14.83
N HIS A 5 -10.01 -21.67 -14.46
CA HIS A 5 -9.21 -21.95 -13.25
C HIS A 5 -8.98 -20.72 -12.36
N ALA A 6 -8.95 -19.52 -12.93
CA ALA A 6 -8.93 -18.28 -12.17
C ALA A 6 -10.36 -17.71 -12.21
N GLN A 7 -11.00 -17.48 -11.07
CA GLN A 7 -12.31 -16.80 -11.01
C GLN A 7 -12.21 -15.30 -11.38
N MET A 8 -11.38 -14.97 -12.37
CA MET A 8 -11.13 -13.63 -12.87
C MET A 8 -11.06 -13.64 -14.39
N THR A 9 -11.48 -12.53 -14.99
CA THR A 9 -11.29 -12.32 -16.43
C THR A 9 -9.80 -12.02 -16.71
N PRO A 10 -9.28 -12.36 -17.89
CA PRO A 10 -7.91 -12.00 -18.28
C PRO A 10 -7.61 -10.50 -18.12
N SER A 11 -8.60 -9.64 -18.43
CA SER A 11 -8.49 -8.20 -18.24
C SER A 11 -8.29 -7.82 -16.77
N ALA A 12 -9.01 -8.46 -15.85
CA ALA A 12 -8.89 -8.23 -14.41
C ALA A 12 -7.51 -8.66 -13.87
N PHE A 13 -6.94 -9.75 -14.39
CA PHE A 13 -5.59 -10.19 -14.05
C PHE A 13 -4.54 -9.17 -14.51
N VAL A 14 -4.67 -8.67 -15.75
CA VAL A 14 -3.77 -7.65 -16.29
C VAL A 14 -3.88 -6.36 -15.47
N GLU A 15 -5.08 -5.93 -15.10
CA GLU A 15 -5.27 -4.78 -14.21
C GLU A 15 -4.54 -4.93 -12.88
N GLU A 16 -4.57 -6.12 -12.27
CA GLU A 16 -3.87 -6.41 -11.02
C GLU A 16 -2.35 -6.28 -11.18
N LEU A 17 -1.78 -6.85 -12.24
CA LEU A 17 -0.36 -6.70 -12.57
C LEU A 17 0.04 -5.24 -12.78
N ARG A 18 -0.80 -4.46 -13.48
CA ARG A 18 -0.56 -3.02 -13.71
C ARG A 18 -0.58 -2.23 -12.41
N VAL A 19 -1.47 -2.57 -11.49
CA VAL A 19 -1.53 -1.94 -10.16
C VAL A 19 -0.28 -2.28 -9.33
N ASP A 20 0.20 -3.53 -9.35
CA ASP A 20 1.44 -3.90 -8.65
C ASP A 20 2.66 -3.17 -9.23
N ALA A 21 2.75 -3.05 -10.55
CA ALA A 21 3.78 -2.26 -11.21
C ALA A 21 3.73 -0.77 -10.80
N ALA A 22 2.54 -0.17 -10.78
CA ALA A 22 2.36 1.21 -10.35
C ALA A 22 2.82 1.43 -8.90
N ARG A 23 2.52 0.47 -8.01
CA ARG A 23 2.98 0.50 -6.62
C ARG A 23 4.51 0.50 -6.51
N ARG A 24 5.21 -0.36 -7.27
CA ARG A 24 6.68 -0.40 -7.27
C ARG A 24 7.30 0.91 -7.75
N ILE A 25 6.74 1.49 -8.81
CA ILE A 25 7.23 2.76 -9.39
C ILE A 25 6.97 3.93 -8.44
N LEU A 26 5.81 4.00 -7.78
CA LEU A 26 5.47 5.07 -6.84
C LEU A 26 6.45 5.20 -5.66
N GLY A 27 7.15 4.12 -5.31
CA GLY A 27 8.15 4.13 -4.24
C GLY A 27 9.52 4.66 -4.66
N GLY A 28 9.84 4.61 -5.94
CA GLY A 28 11.16 4.92 -6.47
C GLY A 28 11.24 6.22 -7.28
N THR A 29 10.12 6.88 -7.58
CA THR A 29 10.09 8.09 -8.40
C THR A 29 9.16 9.16 -7.85
N ASP A 30 9.42 10.40 -8.25
CA ASP A 30 8.52 11.54 -8.07
C ASP A 30 7.75 11.96 -9.32
N ASP A 31 7.69 11.06 -10.30
CA ASP A 31 6.99 11.30 -11.55
C ASP A 31 5.52 11.67 -11.30
N PRO A 32 4.95 12.55 -12.14
CA PRO A 32 3.53 12.84 -12.10
C PRO A 32 2.70 11.57 -12.27
N LEU A 33 1.56 11.47 -11.56
CA LEU A 33 0.65 10.32 -11.64
C LEU A 33 0.20 10.00 -13.08
N LYS A 34 0.13 11.02 -13.94
CA LYS A 34 -0.15 10.84 -15.37
C LYS A 34 0.94 10.03 -16.06
N THR A 35 2.20 10.35 -15.81
CA THR A 35 3.36 9.62 -16.35
C THR A 35 3.39 8.19 -15.85
N ILE A 36 3.16 7.97 -14.54
CA ILE A 36 3.11 6.64 -13.94
C ILE A 36 1.98 5.80 -14.54
N ALA A 37 0.80 6.40 -14.76
CA ALA A 37 -0.32 5.72 -15.39
C ALA A 37 0.03 5.19 -16.78
N PHE A 38 0.66 6.01 -17.62
CA PHE A 38 1.11 5.57 -18.95
C PHE A 38 2.19 4.50 -18.89
N LYS A 39 3.17 4.63 -17.99
CA LYS A 39 4.21 3.61 -17.77
C LYS A 39 3.63 2.26 -17.35
N CYS A 40 2.53 2.26 -16.61
CA CYS A 40 1.87 1.04 -16.15
C CYS A 40 0.77 0.55 -17.11
N GLY A 41 0.65 1.13 -18.31
CA GLY A 41 -0.32 0.68 -19.32
C GLY A 41 -1.77 1.10 -19.05
N PHE A 42 -2.00 2.14 -18.26
CA PHE A 42 -3.32 2.77 -18.13
C PHE A 42 -3.48 3.88 -19.18
N HIS A 43 -4.68 3.96 -19.76
CA HIS A 43 -5.04 5.02 -20.71
C HIS A 43 -5.03 6.41 -20.08
N ASN A 44 -5.36 6.52 -18.80
CA ASN A 44 -5.35 7.79 -18.07
C ASN A 44 -5.19 7.58 -16.56
N ALA A 45 -4.81 8.66 -15.87
CA ALA A 45 -4.59 8.65 -14.42
C ALA A 45 -5.86 8.39 -13.60
N THR A 46 -7.04 8.79 -14.11
CA THR A 46 -8.32 8.58 -13.42
C THR A 46 -8.66 7.10 -13.35
N HIS A 47 -8.50 6.38 -14.46
CA HIS A 47 -8.71 4.94 -14.53
C HIS A 47 -7.72 4.20 -13.63
N MET A 48 -6.44 4.58 -13.67
CA MET A 48 -5.44 4.04 -12.75
C MET A 48 -5.89 4.22 -11.28
N ARG A 49 -6.32 5.43 -10.89
CA ARG A 49 -6.78 5.70 -9.50
C ARG A 49 -7.96 4.83 -9.10
N MET A 50 -8.97 4.69 -9.97
CA MET A 50 -10.14 3.85 -9.69
C MET A 50 -9.76 2.38 -9.47
N VAL A 51 -8.94 1.82 -10.37
CA VAL A 51 -8.50 0.43 -10.26
C VAL A 51 -7.60 0.24 -9.03
N PHE A 52 -6.69 1.18 -8.76
CA PHE A 52 -5.82 1.13 -7.59
C PHE A 52 -6.61 1.16 -6.29
N LEU A 53 -7.61 2.04 -6.19
CA LEU A 53 -8.50 2.12 -5.03
C LEU A 53 -9.34 0.84 -4.87
N ARG A 54 -9.90 0.32 -5.97
CA ARG A 54 -10.71 -0.92 -5.95
C ARG A 54 -9.90 -2.15 -5.53
N ARG A 55 -8.61 -2.21 -5.87
CA ARG A 55 -7.75 -3.38 -5.62
C ARG A 55 -7.01 -3.34 -4.29
N ILE A 56 -6.47 -2.18 -3.93
CA ILE A 56 -5.57 -2.03 -2.76
C ILE A 56 -6.23 -1.21 -1.64
N ASN A 57 -7.37 -0.56 -1.88
CA ASN A 57 -8.04 0.32 -0.91
C ASN A 57 -7.19 1.50 -0.42
N VAL A 58 -6.17 1.89 -1.21
CA VAL A 58 -5.29 3.03 -0.92
C VAL A 58 -5.24 3.90 -2.17
N THR A 59 -5.10 5.22 -2.02
CA THR A 59 -4.91 6.09 -3.19
C THR A 59 -3.44 6.10 -3.63
N PRO A 60 -3.12 6.32 -4.93
CA PRO A 60 -1.73 6.43 -5.38
C PRO A 60 -0.90 7.49 -4.62
N ILE A 61 -1.55 8.58 -4.20
CA ILE A 61 -0.92 9.65 -3.41
C ILE A 61 -0.58 9.14 -2.00
N GLN A 62 -1.53 8.47 -1.33
CA GLN A 62 -1.29 7.87 -0.02
C GLN A 62 -0.21 6.78 -0.10
N CYS A 63 -0.21 5.97 -1.15
CA CYS A 63 0.83 4.97 -1.38
C CYS A 63 2.21 5.63 -1.51
N ARG A 64 2.33 6.73 -2.27
CA ARG A 64 3.58 7.52 -2.36
C ARG A 64 4.02 8.08 -1.00
N GLN A 65 3.07 8.58 -0.21
CA GLN A 65 3.36 9.09 1.14
C GLN A 65 3.80 7.98 2.08
N GLN A 66 3.12 6.83 2.05
CA GLN A 66 3.48 5.66 2.83
C GLN A 66 4.86 5.15 2.44
N MET A 67 5.21 5.04 1.16
CA MET A 67 6.54 4.56 0.76
C MET A 67 7.66 5.52 1.18
N ARG A 68 7.38 6.83 1.26
CA ARG A 68 8.29 7.81 1.87
C ARG A 68 8.36 7.69 3.40
N GLY A 69 7.26 7.36 4.07
CA GLY A 69 7.21 7.16 5.53
C GLY A 69 7.71 5.78 5.99
N VAL A 70 7.61 4.76 5.15
CA VAL A 70 7.96 3.35 5.42
C VAL A 70 9.48 3.11 5.41
N GLN A 71 10.26 4.03 4.84
CA GLN A 71 11.72 4.05 5.04
C GLN A 71 12.11 4.29 6.51
N SER A 72 11.20 4.82 7.35
CA SER A 72 11.43 5.03 8.79
C SER A 72 10.86 3.89 9.67
N VAL A 73 9.85 3.15 9.20
CA VAL A 73 9.10 2.18 10.05
C VAL A 73 9.75 0.78 10.09
N TYR A 74 10.57 0.41 9.10
CA TYR A 74 11.33 -0.85 9.17
C TYR A 74 12.70 -0.71 9.88
N GLY A 75 12.95 0.43 10.54
CA GLY A 75 13.91 0.51 11.63
C GLY A 75 13.19 0.25 12.96
N MET A 76 13.37 -0.97 13.48
CA MET A 76 13.14 -1.44 14.88
C MET A 76 11.69 -1.46 15.45
N PRO A 77 11.27 -2.60 16.05
CA PRO A 77 9.94 -2.76 16.64
C PRO A 77 9.78 -1.88 17.89
N ARG A 78 8.65 -1.18 17.99
CA ARG A 78 8.18 -0.53 19.22
C ARG A 78 8.06 -1.59 20.32
N ARG A 79 9.09 -1.68 21.17
CA ARG A 79 9.05 -2.40 22.43
C ARG A 79 7.80 -1.93 23.18
N MET A 80 6.88 -2.88 23.37
CA MET A 80 5.65 -2.80 24.12
C MET A 80 5.92 -2.21 25.52
N GLU A 81 5.67 -0.92 25.71
CA GLU A 81 5.49 -0.32 27.04
C GLU A 81 4.00 -0.24 27.36
N ARG A 82 3.51 -1.31 27.98
CA ARG A 82 2.42 -1.22 28.94
C ARG A 82 2.91 -1.83 30.24
N ALA A 83 3.59 -1.01 31.02
CA ALA A 83 3.82 -1.24 32.43
C ALA A 83 3.65 0.11 33.12
N ASP A 84 2.42 0.42 33.51
CA ASP A 84 2.18 1.16 34.74
C ASP A 84 0.71 1.01 35.15
N GLN A 85 0.44 0.04 36.03
CA GLN A 85 -0.65 0.12 37.00
C GLN A 85 -0.58 -1.09 37.94
N SER A 86 0.05 -0.88 39.10
CA SER A 86 -0.43 -1.26 40.44
C SER A 86 0.76 -1.20 41.41
N VAL A 87 0.95 -0.04 42.02
CA VAL A 87 1.85 0.13 43.17
C VAL A 87 0.99 -0.12 44.41
N ASP A 88 0.88 -1.38 44.81
CA ASP A 88 0.37 -1.77 46.12
C ASP A 88 1.58 -2.17 46.97
N PHE A 89 2.11 -1.23 47.74
CA PHE A 89 2.96 -1.60 48.88
C PHE A 89 2.53 -0.79 50.10
N GLU A 90 1.46 -1.31 50.72
CA GLU A 90 1.13 -1.08 52.11
C GLU A 90 2.12 -1.88 52.96
N ALA A 91 2.97 -1.20 53.75
CA ALA A 91 3.73 -1.83 54.83
C ALA A 91 3.94 -0.82 55.95
N THR A 92 2.94 -0.80 56.82
CA THR A 92 3.02 -0.36 58.21
C THR A 92 3.85 -1.37 59.01
N ALA A 93 4.58 -0.87 60.02
CA ALA A 93 5.23 -1.55 61.15
C ALA A 93 6.73 -1.88 61.03
#